data_AF-A0A920UPE6-F1
#
_entry.id   AF-A0A920UPE6-F1
#
_cell.length_a   1.000
_cell.length_b   1.000
_cell.length_c   1.000
_cell.angle_alpha   90.00
_cell.angle_beta   90.00
_cell.angle_gamma   90.00
#
_symmetry.space_group_name_H-M   'P 1'
#
loop_
_entity.id
_entity.type
_entity.pdbx_description
1 polymer ?
#
loop_
_entity_poly.entity_id
_entity_poly.type
_entity_poly.pdbx_seq_one_letter_code
_entity_poly.pdbx_strand_id
1 'polypeptide(L)'
;MNWKQKNILIASSDQVAIDAVSATLMGFDPMNIPFIRIAHEAGLGCGEVKELDIEGEDISEINWEFSKSSNTFASWGQKLVYWGPLKPLEKIILNTPLVFLGILASNLFHNFYWLRFKGRKRIHSALKTEWGTLFKKY
;
A
#
# COMPACT_ATOMS: atom_id res chain seq x y z
N MET A 1 -13.68 -4.81 -2.96
CA MET A 1 -12.54 -3.86 -2.85
C MET A 1 -13.01 -2.59 -3.52
N ASN A 2 -13.18 -1.56 -2.71
CA ASN A 2 -13.66 -0.24 -3.13
C ASN A 2 -12.42 0.59 -3.45
N TRP A 3 -11.98 0.58 -4.71
CA TRP A 3 -11.00 1.56 -5.13
C TRP A 3 -11.72 2.91 -5.24
N LYS A 4 -11.09 3.97 -4.74
CA LYS A 4 -11.64 5.32 -4.74
C LYS A 4 -10.67 6.21 -5.51
N GLN A 5 -11.15 6.97 -6.48
CA GLN A 5 -10.36 7.99 -7.17
C GLN A 5 -10.25 9.21 -6.24
N LYS A 6 -9.02 9.72 -6.06
CA LYS A 6 -8.72 10.85 -5.17
C LYS A 6 -8.21 12.08 -5.89
N ASN A 7 -7.57 11.91 -7.05
CA ASN A 7 -7.05 12.99 -7.89
C ASN A 7 -6.10 13.95 -7.16
N ILE A 8 -5.39 13.47 -6.14
CA ILE A 8 -4.39 14.25 -5.40
C ILE A 8 -3.00 13.72 -5.78
N LEU A 9 -2.11 14.64 -6.12
CA LEU A 9 -0.68 14.39 -6.30
C LEU A 9 0.06 15.04 -5.14
N ILE A 10 0.95 14.28 -4.50
CA ILE A 10 1.78 14.77 -3.40
C ILE A 10 3.23 14.70 -3.88
N ALA A 11 3.98 15.77 -3.64
CA ALA A 11 5.40 15.85 -3.94
C ALA A 11 6.12 16.53 -2.78
N SER A 12 7.28 16.03 -2.42
CA SER A 12 8.16 16.62 -1.41
C SER A 12 9.61 16.22 -1.68
N SER A 13 10.55 17.07 -1.32
CA SER A 13 11.97 16.71 -1.23
C SER A 13 12.29 15.96 0.06
N ASP A 14 11.41 16.03 1.06
CA ASP A 14 11.50 15.27 2.31
C ASP A 14 10.68 13.97 2.18
N GLN A 15 11.39 12.85 2.20
CA GLN A 15 10.85 11.50 2.10
C GLN A 15 9.94 11.11 3.28
N VAL A 16 10.18 11.64 4.48
CA VAL A 16 9.36 11.35 5.66
C VAL A 16 8.08 12.18 5.60
N ALA A 17 8.19 13.44 5.18
CA ALA A 17 7.06 14.35 5.07
C ALA A 17 6.00 13.85 4.07
N ILE A 18 6.43 13.36 2.89
CA ILE A 18 5.49 12.83 1.89
C ILE A 18 4.73 11.59 2.39
N ASP A 19 5.40 10.72 3.13
CA ASP A 19 4.77 9.54 3.74
C ASP A 19 3.83 9.93 4.89
N ALA A 20 4.21 10.93 5.69
CA ALA A 20 3.39 11.45 6.78
C ALA A 20 2.10 12.10 6.25
N VAL A 21 2.20 12.96 5.24
CA VAL A 21 1.03 13.55 4.58
C VAL A 21 0.16 12.45 3.97
N SER A 22 0.74 11.47 3.27
CA SER A 22 0.01 10.34 2.70
C SER A 22 -0.75 9.53 3.75
N ALA A 23 -0.13 9.25 4.89
CA ALA A 23 -0.76 8.55 6.00
C ALA A 23 -1.94 9.34 6.58
N THR A 24 -1.77 10.64 6.82
CA THR A 24 -2.82 11.54 7.30
C THR A 24 -4.03 11.57 6.37
N LEU A 25 -3.81 11.73 5.06
CA LEU A 25 -4.90 11.72 4.07
C LEU A 25 -5.67 10.38 4.06
N MET A 26 -4.97 9.26 4.27
CA MET A 26 -5.59 7.95 4.41
C MET A 26 -6.40 7.78 5.71
N GLY A 27 -6.29 8.70 6.66
CA GLY A 27 -6.94 8.64 7.97
C GLY A 27 -6.12 7.92 9.03
N PHE A 28 -4.81 7.80 8.84
CA PHE A 28 -3.90 7.22 9.81
C PHE A 28 -3.10 8.32 10.50
N ASP A 29 -2.76 8.09 11.76
CA ASP A 29 -1.77 8.89 12.46
C ASP A 29 -0.35 8.46 12.00
N PRO A 30 0.45 9.37 11.41
CA PRO A 30 1.81 9.08 10.94
C PRO A 30 2.73 8.56 12.05
N MET A 31 2.59 9.06 13.28
CA MET A 31 3.46 8.69 14.40
C MET A 31 3.13 7.30 14.96
N ASN A 32 1.95 6.77 14.64
CA ASN A 32 1.61 5.37 14.89
C ASN A 32 2.19 4.41 13.85
N ILE A 33 2.84 4.89 12.80
CA ILE A 33 3.48 4.08 11.75
C ILE A 33 4.98 3.98 12.05
N PRO A 34 5.52 2.79 12.38
CA PRO A 34 6.87 2.67 12.93
C PRO A 34 7.96 3.27 12.06
N PHE A 35 7.91 3.08 10.75
CA PHE A 35 8.97 3.58 9.86
C PHE A 35 8.97 5.10 9.72
N ILE A 36 7.79 5.76 9.72
CA ILE A 36 7.68 7.22 9.71
C ILE A 36 8.21 7.77 11.03
N ARG A 37 7.69 7.25 12.16
CA ARG A 37 8.11 7.68 13.50
C ARG A 37 9.62 7.54 13.71
N ILE A 38 10.19 6.37 13.38
CA ILE A 38 11.63 6.11 13.54
C ILE A 38 12.46 7.06 12.66
N ALA A 39 12.06 7.31 11.42
CA ALA A 39 12.78 8.22 10.53
C ALA A 39 12.72 9.67 11.04
N HIS A 40 11.57 10.10 11.57
CA HIS A 40 11.42 11.40 12.20
C HIS A 40 12.29 11.55 13.46
N GLU A 41 12.22 10.59 14.38
CA GLU A 41 13.04 10.56 15.60
C GLU A 41 14.55 10.53 15.29
N ALA A 42 14.93 9.93 14.16
CA ALA A 42 16.31 9.91 13.67
C ALA A 42 16.73 11.18 12.92
N GLY A 43 15.85 12.16 12.74
CA GLY A 43 16.13 13.42 12.02
C GLY A 43 16.32 13.24 10.52
N LEU A 44 15.80 12.17 9.91
CA LEU A 44 15.90 11.89 8.47
C LEU A 44 14.83 12.62 7.64
N GLY A 45 13.93 13.34 8.31
CA GLY A 45 12.83 14.12 7.75
C GLY A 45 11.76 14.41 8.81
N CYS A 46 10.70 15.11 8.43
CA CYS A 46 9.62 15.47 9.36
C CYS A 46 8.40 14.53 9.23
N GLY A 47 8.03 13.86 10.32
CA GLY A 47 6.84 13.01 10.41
C GLY A 47 5.61 13.72 10.97
N GLU A 48 5.79 14.92 11.52
CA GLU A 48 4.74 15.70 12.17
C GLU A 48 4.12 16.69 11.17
N VAL A 49 2.92 16.34 10.66
CA VAL A 49 2.28 17.12 9.58
C VAL A 49 2.00 18.58 9.97
N LYS A 50 1.83 18.87 11.26
CA LYS A 50 1.63 20.24 11.77
C LYS A 50 2.87 21.14 11.65
N GLU A 51 4.05 20.55 11.51
CA GLU A 51 5.32 21.26 11.36
C GLU A 51 5.69 21.46 9.87
N LEU A 52 4.94 20.85 8.96
CA LEU A 52 5.19 20.95 7.53
C LEU A 52 4.60 22.24 6.95
N ASP A 53 5.35 22.84 6.03
CA ASP A 53 4.85 23.89 5.15
C ASP A 53 4.21 23.25 3.92
N ILE A 54 2.88 23.31 3.82
CA ILE A 54 2.11 22.64 2.77
C ILE A 54 1.63 23.68 1.77
N GLU A 55 2.19 23.59 0.57
CA GLU A 55 1.82 24.43 -0.56
C GLU A 55 0.73 23.75 -1.41
N GLY A 56 -0.31 24.49 -1.77
CA GLY A 56 -1.39 24.02 -2.66
C GLY A 56 -2.73 23.84 -1.95
N GLU A 57 -3.37 22.68 -2.15
CA GLU A 57 -4.69 22.38 -1.58
C GLU A 57 -4.61 22.23 -0.06
N ASP A 58 -5.59 22.79 0.66
CA ASP A 58 -5.74 22.56 2.09
C ASP A 58 -6.17 21.11 2.35
N ILE A 59 -5.32 20.38 3.07
CA ILE A 59 -5.53 18.97 3.40
C ILE A 59 -6.10 18.75 4.80
N SER A 60 -6.32 19.81 5.59
CA SER A 60 -6.68 19.73 7.01
C SER A 60 -8.00 18.99 7.27
N GLU A 61 -8.97 19.10 6.35
CA GLU A 61 -10.26 18.42 6.43
C GLU A 61 -10.29 17.06 5.72
N ILE A 62 -9.18 16.63 5.09
CA ILE A 62 -9.16 15.41 4.29
C ILE A 62 -8.85 14.19 5.16
N ASN A 63 -9.83 13.31 5.31
CA ASN A 63 -9.66 11.98 5.89
C ASN A 63 -10.43 10.95 5.07
N TRP A 64 -9.74 9.98 4.48
CA TRP A 64 -10.38 8.97 3.62
C TRP A 64 -10.91 7.75 4.36
N GLU A 65 -10.67 7.66 5.67
CA GLU A 65 -11.11 6.59 6.57
C GLU A 65 -10.73 5.20 6.04
N PHE A 66 -9.47 5.03 5.65
CA PHE A 66 -9.01 3.73 5.17
C PHE A 66 -8.93 2.73 6.33
N SER A 67 -9.36 1.50 6.05
CA SER A 67 -9.31 0.42 7.02
C SER A 67 -7.99 -0.35 6.93
N LYS A 68 -7.40 -0.65 8.10
CA LYS A 68 -6.18 -1.48 8.22
C LYS A 68 -6.43 -2.97 7.93
N SER A 69 -7.68 -3.42 7.88
CA SER A 69 -8.02 -4.85 8.07
C SER A 69 -8.29 -5.66 6.81
N SER A 70 -8.11 -5.11 5.60
CA SER A 70 -8.35 -5.89 4.38
C SER A 70 -7.19 -6.83 4.08
N ASN A 71 -7.36 -8.13 4.39
CA ASN A 71 -6.44 -9.18 3.95
C ASN A 71 -7.01 -9.93 2.74
N THR A 72 -6.15 -10.21 1.77
CA THR A 72 -6.40 -11.22 0.73
C THR A 72 -5.95 -12.59 1.23
N PHE A 73 -6.35 -13.67 0.55
CA PHE A 73 -5.86 -15.00 0.86
C PHE A 73 -4.33 -15.09 0.82
N ALA A 74 -3.71 -14.48 -0.20
CA ALA A 74 -2.27 -14.40 -0.33
C ALA A 74 -1.62 -13.61 0.83
N SER A 75 -2.15 -12.43 1.16
CA SER A 75 -1.59 -11.61 2.25
C SER A 75 -1.81 -12.22 3.63
N TRP A 76 -2.89 -12.99 3.82
CA TRP A 76 -3.12 -13.77 5.03
C TRP A 76 -2.07 -14.89 5.17
N GLY A 77 -1.84 -15.67 4.11
CA GLY A 77 -0.81 -16.71 4.09
C GLY A 77 0.60 -16.14 4.33
N GLN A 78 0.91 -15.02 3.68
CA GLN A 78 2.15 -14.28 3.91
C GLN A 78 2.31 -13.86 5.37
N LYS A 79 1.26 -13.35 6.02
CA LYS A 79 1.30 -12.96 7.44
C LYS A 79 1.55 -14.16 8.36
N LEU A 80 1.04 -15.35 8.04
CA LEU A 80 1.31 -16.55 8.83
C LEU A 80 2.80 -16.91 8.85
N VAL A 81 3.50 -16.71 7.73
CA VAL A 81 4.93 -16.99 7.59
C VAL A 81 5.79 -15.89 8.23
N TYR A 82 5.49 -14.62 7.99
CA TYR A 82 6.34 -13.53 8.49
C TYR A 82 6.10 -13.13 9.94
N TRP A 83 4.86 -13.28 10.44
CA TRP A 83 4.42 -12.73 11.73
C TRP A 83 3.59 -13.72 12.55
N GLY A 84 3.37 -14.93 12.04
CA GLY A 84 2.46 -15.92 12.63
C GLY A 84 3.18 -17.21 13.03
N PRO A 85 2.41 -18.30 13.23
CA PRO A 85 2.93 -19.56 13.78
C PRO A 85 3.93 -20.26 12.85
N LEU A 86 3.98 -19.90 11.56
CA LEU A 86 4.93 -20.48 10.60
C LEU A 86 6.27 -19.74 10.55
N LYS A 87 6.47 -18.70 11.38
CA LYS A 87 7.72 -17.95 11.47
C LYS A 87 8.98 -18.82 11.69
N PRO A 88 8.97 -19.87 12.53
CA PRO A 88 10.14 -20.74 12.69
C PRO A 88 10.55 -21.45 11.39
N LEU A 89 9.61 -21.67 10.47
CA LEU A 89 9.84 -22.32 9.18
C LEU A 89 10.23 -21.34 8.07
N GLU A 90 10.21 -20.03 8.34
CA GLU A 90 10.49 -18.99 7.34
C GLU A 90 11.80 -19.24 6.59
N LYS A 91 12.90 -19.52 7.30
CA LYS A 91 14.20 -19.76 6.67
C LYS A 91 14.19 -21.00 5.76
N ILE A 92 13.45 -22.04 6.13
CA ILE A 92 13.35 -23.25 5.31
C ILE A 92 12.53 -22.96 4.06
N ILE A 93 11.40 -22.26 4.21
CA ILE A 93 10.49 -21.96 3.10
C ILE A 93 11.11 -20.95 2.13
N LEU A 94 11.83 -19.94 2.62
CA LEU A 94 12.30 -18.80 1.83
C LEU A 94 13.78 -18.89 1.41
N ASN A 95 14.65 -19.56 2.18
CA ASN A 95 16.10 -19.59 1.90
C ASN A 95 16.57 -20.93 1.33
N THR A 96 15.66 -21.80 0.92
CA THR A 96 15.96 -23.06 0.22
C THR A 96 15.26 -23.10 -1.13
N PRO A 97 15.55 -24.07 -2.02
CA PRO A 97 14.81 -24.24 -3.27
C PRO A 97 13.29 -24.40 -3.11
N LEU A 98 12.77 -24.63 -1.89
CA LEU A 98 11.33 -24.58 -1.62
C LEU A 98 10.69 -23.23 -1.96
N VAL A 99 11.47 -22.15 -2.03
CA VAL A 99 11.00 -20.82 -2.47
C VAL A 99 10.34 -20.87 -3.86
N PHE A 100 10.78 -21.79 -4.73
CA PHE A 100 10.19 -21.97 -6.06
C PHE A 100 8.72 -22.41 -6.00
N LEU A 101 8.31 -23.14 -4.97
CA LEU A 101 6.90 -23.48 -4.74
C LEU A 101 6.08 -22.23 -4.40
N GLY A 102 6.65 -21.32 -3.60
CA GLY A 102 6.04 -20.02 -3.29
C GLY A 102 5.88 -19.14 -4.53
N ILE A 103 6.90 -19.09 -5.39
CA ILE A 103 6.86 -18.39 -6.69
C ILE A 103 5.78 -18.97 -7.58
N LEU A 104 5.71 -20.31 -7.70
CA LEU A 104 4.70 -20.99 -8.49
C LEU A 104 3.28 -20.72 -7.95
N ALA A 105 3.08 -20.83 -6.64
CA ALA A 105 1.81 -20.56 -5.99
C ALA A 105 1.36 -19.09 -6.19
N SER A 106 2.30 -18.15 -6.09
CA SER A 106 2.04 -16.73 -6.36
C SER A 106 1.61 -16.51 -7.82
N ASN A 107 2.33 -17.11 -8.77
CA ASN A 107 1.99 -17.02 -10.19
C ASN A 107 0.59 -17.60 -10.47
N LEU A 108 0.29 -18.80 -9.95
CA LEU A 108 -1.03 -19.42 -10.07
C LEU A 108 -2.13 -18.55 -9.45
N PHE A 109 -1.89 -18.01 -8.25
CA PHE A 109 -2.87 -17.17 -7.57
C PHE A 109 -3.11 -15.86 -8.32
N HIS A 110 -2.07 -15.12 -8.70
CA HIS A 110 -2.21 -13.80 -9.30
C HIS A 110 -2.66 -13.87 -10.77
N ASN A 111 -2.00 -14.70 -11.59
CA ASN A 111 -2.24 -14.71 -13.03
C ASN A 111 -3.43 -15.59 -13.44
N PHE A 112 -3.59 -16.77 -12.84
CA PHE A 112 -4.67 -17.68 -13.24
C PHE A 112 -5.97 -17.44 -12.46
N TYR A 113 -5.90 -17.34 -11.13
CA TYR A 113 -7.08 -17.19 -10.31
C TYR A 113 -7.54 -15.73 -10.20
N TRP A 114 -6.72 -14.86 -9.59
CA TRP A 114 -7.11 -13.51 -9.25
C TRP A 114 -7.43 -12.69 -10.50
N LEU A 115 -6.55 -12.68 -11.51
CA LEU A 115 -6.77 -11.90 -12.72
C LEU A 115 -8.05 -12.35 -13.45
N ARG A 116 -8.26 -13.67 -13.61
CA ARG A 116 -9.42 -14.22 -14.31
C ARG A 116 -10.74 -13.88 -13.60
N PHE A 117 -10.82 -14.13 -12.29
CA PHE A 117 -12.09 -14.06 -11.57
C PHE A 117 -12.37 -12.69 -10.94
N LYS A 118 -11.34 -11.95 -10.55
CA LYS A 118 -11.46 -10.64 -9.86
C LYS A 118 -10.86 -9.49 -10.67
N GLY A 119 -9.66 -9.66 -11.20
CA GLY A 119 -8.87 -8.62 -11.85
C GLY A 119 -9.50 -8.06 -13.11
N ARG A 120 -9.95 -8.90 -14.05
CA ARG A 120 -10.56 -8.48 -15.32
C ARG A 120 -11.74 -7.53 -15.13
N LYS A 121 -12.65 -7.85 -14.21
CA LYS A 121 -13.79 -6.98 -13.89
C LYS A 121 -13.33 -5.62 -13.37
N ARG A 122 -12.31 -5.60 -12.50
CA ARG A 122 -11.74 -4.36 -11.94
C ARG A 122 -11.02 -3.52 -12.99
N ILE A 123 -10.22 -4.16 -13.84
CA ILE A 123 -9.53 -3.48 -14.95
C ILE A 123 -10.57 -2.83 -15.88
N HIS A 124 -11.63 -3.56 -16.24
CA HIS A 124 -12.68 -3.01 -17.08
C HIS A 124 -13.41 -1.82 -16.41
N SER A 125 -13.67 -1.87 -15.10
CA SER A 125 -14.22 -0.73 -14.37
C SER A 125 -13.24 0.45 -14.30
N ALA A 126 -11.95 0.21 -14.05
CA ALA A 126 -10.92 1.25 -14.00
C ALA A 126 -10.74 1.94 -15.36
N LEU A 127 -10.82 1.19 -16.46
CA LEU A 127 -10.76 1.73 -17.83
C LEU A 127 -11.94 2.61 -18.23
N LYS A 128 -12.96 2.78 -17.36
CA LYS A 128 -14.09 3.69 -17.56
C LYS A 128 -13.91 5.03 -16.84
N THR A 129 -12.87 5.21 -16.02
CA THR A 129 -12.61 6.49 -15.36
C THR A 129 -11.96 7.49 -16.28
N GLU A 130 -11.81 8.73 -15.80
CA GLU A 130 -11.01 9.77 -16.45
C GLU A 130 -9.57 9.28 -16.68
N TRP A 131 -8.93 8.72 -15.65
CA TRP A 131 -7.59 8.11 -15.76
C TRP A 131 -7.56 6.95 -16.75
N GLY A 132 -8.57 6.08 -16.75
CA GLY A 132 -8.68 4.99 -17.71
C GLY A 132 -8.86 5.47 -19.15
N THR A 133 -9.54 6.61 -19.33
CA THR A 133 -9.72 7.25 -20.64
C THR A 133 -8.43 7.91 -21.12
N LEU A 134 -7.71 8.59 -20.22
CA LEU A 134 -6.37 9.14 -20.50
C LEU A 134 -5.39 8.04 -20.91
N PHE A 135 -5.34 6.94 -20.15
CA PHE A 135 -4.46 5.80 -20.43
C PHE A 135 -4.69 5.17 -21.81
N LYS A 136 -5.93 5.18 -22.32
CA LYS A 136 -6.24 4.67 -23.67
C LYS A 136 -5.82 5.61 -24.80
N LYS A 137 -5.59 6.88 -24.49
CA LYS A 137 -5.22 7.93 -25.46
C LYS A 137 -3.71 8.15 -25.53
N TYR A 138 -2.97 7.72 -24.51
CA TYR A 138 -1.51 7.71 -24.47
C TYR A 138 -0.95 6.60 -25.36
#